data_AF-A0A0M0BGK0-F1
#
_entry.id   AF-A0A0M0BGK0-F1
#
_cell.length_a   1.000
_cell.length_b   1.000
_cell.length_c   1.000
_cell.angle_alpha   90.00
_cell.angle_beta   90.00
_cell.angle_gamma   90.00
#
_symmetry.space_group_name_H-M   'P 1'
#
loop_
_entity.id
_entity.type
_entity.pdbx_description
1 polymer ?
#
loop_
_entity_poly.entity_id
_entity_poly.type
_entity_poly.pdbx_seq_one_letter_code
_entity_poly.pdbx_strand_id
1 'polypeptide(L)'
;MTLTERWIEQSEHLLKAMEQLSAKKGRDRLEIITSMILALNALDRSVHGWRSWVGSLRLMSRFTEDELREMEARLVKIAQECVKHDIAVTQQHKGKIPRIAAVRRRRDLRRDQGHIV
;
A
#
# COMPACT_ATOMS: atom_id res chain seq x y z
N MET A 1 25.59 12.16 -4.80
CA MET A 1 24.20 11.99 -4.33
C MET A 1 24.12 10.77 -3.43
N THR A 2 23.58 10.93 -2.24
CA THR A 2 23.42 9.85 -1.25
C THR A 2 22.29 8.89 -1.64
N LEU A 3 22.26 7.69 -1.04
CA LEU A 3 21.16 6.75 -1.23
C LEU A 3 19.81 7.33 -0.79
N THR A 4 19.80 8.19 0.24
CA THR A 4 18.62 8.88 0.74
C THR A 4 18.12 9.94 -0.24
N GLU A 5 19.01 10.79 -0.76
CA GLU A 5 18.66 11.78 -1.78
C GLU A 5 18.10 11.12 -3.04
N ARG A 6 18.74 10.04 -3.50
CA ARG A 6 18.26 9.24 -4.63
C ARG A 6 16.87 8.66 -4.37
N TRP A 7 16.57 8.26 -3.13
CA TRP A 7 15.27 7.73 -2.76
C TRP A 7 14.18 8.81 -2.79
N ILE A 8 14.48 10.00 -2.27
CA ILE A 8 13.58 11.16 -2.27
C ILE A 8 13.26 11.57 -3.70
N GLU A 9 14.28 11.81 -4.52
CA GLU A 9 14.12 12.23 -5.92
C GLU A 9 13.25 11.24 -6.72
N GLN A 10 13.52 9.94 -6.58
CA GLN A 10 12.70 8.90 -7.23
C GLN A 10 11.25 8.91 -6.74
N SER A 11 11.01 9.20 -5.46
CA SER A 11 9.66 9.26 -4.89
C SER A 11 8.89 10.47 -5.43
N GLU A 12 9.56 11.62 -5.56
CA GLU A 12 9.00 12.84 -6.16
C GLU A 12 8.67 12.63 -7.65
N HIS A 13 9.56 11.98 -8.40
CA HIS A 13 9.31 11.62 -9.79
C HIS A 13 8.08 10.72 -9.95
N LEU A 14 7.92 9.72 -9.07
CA LEU A 14 6.75 8.85 -9.07
C LEU A 14 5.47 9.63 -8.74
N LEU A 15 5.51 10.54 -7.77
CA LEU A 15 4.38 11.38 -7.41
C LEU A 15 3.93 12.23 -8.61
N LYS A 16 4.87 12.92 -9.26
CA LYS A 16 4.60 13.73 -10.45
C LYS A 16 4.00 12.91 -11.59
N ALA A 17 4.51 11.70 -11.83
CA ALA A 17 3.99 10.82 -12.87
C ALA A 17 2.54 10.40 -12.60
N MET A 18 2.19 10.09 -11.35
CA MET A 18 0.83 9.76 -10.95
C MET A 18 -0.14 10.95 -11.09
N GLU A 19 0.28 12.15 -10.71
CA GLU A 19 -0.50 13.38 -10.87
C GLU A 19 -0.79 13.68 -12.34
N GLN A 20 0.23 13.60 -13.20
CA GLN A 20 0.08 13.85 -14.63
C GLN A 20 -0.89 12.86 -15.30
N LEU A 21 -0.78 11.56 -14.98
CA LEU A 21 -1.66 10.53 -15.53
C LEU A 21 -3.09 10.60 -14.99
N SER A 22 -3.29 11.07 -13.77
CA SER A 22 -4.63 11.23 -13.19
C SER A 22 -5.35 12.51 -13.66
N ALA A 23 -4.60 13.58 -13.93
CA ALA A 23 -5.13 14.87 -14.37
C ALA A 23 -5.52 14.93 -15.86
N LYS A 24 -5.03 13.99 -16.70
CA LYS A 24 -5.36 13.95 -18.13
C LYS A 24 -6.88 13.80 -18.33
N LYS A 25 -7.47 14.67 -19.17
CA LYS A 25 -8.88 14.58 -19.58
C LYS A 25 -9.04 13.59 -20.73
N GLY A 26 -10.19 12.91 -20.81
CA GLY A 26 -10.51 11.99 -21.91
C GLY A 26 -9.68 10.71 -21.94
N ARG A 27 -9.27 10.20 -20.77
CA ARG A 27 -8.44 8.99 -20.67
C ARG A 27 -9.16 7.76 -21.19
N ASP A 28 -8.47 6.97 -21.99
CA ASP A 28 -8.98 5.67 -22.40
C ASP A 28 -8.85 4.62 -21.28
N ARG A 29 -9.41 3.42 -21.51
CA ARG A 29 -9.42 2.33 -20.52
C ARG A 29 -8.00 1.86 -20.17
N LEU A 30 -7.09 1.80 -21.14
CA LEU A 30 -5.71 1.36 -20.92
C LEU A 30 -4.96 2.40 -20.09
N GLU A 31 -5.18 3.68 -20.32
CA GLU A 31 -4.60 4.77 -19.54
C GLU A 31 -5.09 4.75 -18.08
N ILE A 32 -6.38 4.48 -17.87
CA ILE A 32 -6.93 4.30 -16.52
C ILE A 32 -6.24 3.12 -15.82
N ILE A 33 -6.17 1.95 -16.47
CA ILE A 33 -5.51 0.76 -15.90
C ILE A 33 -4.03 1.03 -15.62
N THR A 34 -3.34 1.71 -16.52
CA THR A 34 -1.93 2.07 -16.35
C THR A 34 -1.74 2.98 -15.13
N SER A 35 -2.61 3.97 -14.94
CA SER A 35 -2.57 4.83 -13.77
C SER A 35 -2.77 4.04 -12.45
N MET A 36 -3.64 3.03 -12.46
CA MET A 36 -3.83 2.13 -11.31
C MET A 36 -2.58 1.30 -11.02
N ILE A 37 -1.95 0.72 -12.05
CA ILE A 37 -0.72 -0.06 -11.91
C ILE A 37 0.41 0.81 -11.34
N LEU A 38 0.57 2.04 -11.85
CA LEU A 38 1.58 2.97 -11.37
C LEU A 38 1.36 3.31 -9.88
N ALA A 39 0.11 3.59 -9.49
CA ALA A 39 -0.23 3.86 -8.10
C ALA A 39 0.08 2.68 -7.17
N LEU A 40 -0.24 1.45 -7.59
CA LEU A 40 0.07 0.25 -6.82
C LEU A 40 1.58 0.03 -6.66
N ASN A 41 2.36 0.25 -7.72
CA ASN A 41 3.81 0.14 -7.66
C ASN A 41 4.44 1.20 -6.74
N ALA A 42 3.92 2.43 -6.76
CA ALA A 42 4.37 3.50 -5.86
C ALA A 42 4.07 3.17 -4.39
N LEU A 43 2.87 2.64 -4.12
CA LEU A 43 2.49 2.16 -2.78
C LEU A 43 3.39 1.01 -2.32
N ASP A 44 3.60 -0.01 -3.15
CA ASP A 44 4.44 -1.17 -2.80
C ASP A 44 5.89 -0.76 -2.49
N ARG A 45 6.46 0.13 -3.31
CA ARG A 45 7.79 0.70 -3.06
C ARG A 45 7.87 1.44 -1.73
N SER A 46 6.88 2.29 -1.44
CA SER A 46 6.83 3.06 -0.18
C SER A 46 6.73 2.14 1.02
N VAL A 47 5.85 1.12 0.96
CA VAL A 47 5.70 0.11 2.00
C VAL A 47 6.99 -0.68 2.22
N HIS A 48 7.70 -1.06 1.16
CA HIS A 48 9.01 -1.72 1.27
C HIS A 48 10.04 -0.83 1.98
N GLY A 49 10.09 0.46 1.67
CA GLY A 49 10.95 1.42 2.38
C GLY A 49 10.65 1.49 3.87
N TRP A 50 9.37 1.64 4.22
CA TRP A 50 8.91 1.64 5.61
C TRP A 50 9.22 0.34 6.36
N ARG A 51 9.00 -0.82 5.73
CA ARG A 51 9.35 -2.12 6.31
C ARG A 51 10.84 -2.25 6.59
N SER A 52 11.69 -1.76 5.69
CA SER A 52 13.14 -1.75 5.88
C SER A 52 13.54 -0.92 7.12
N TRP A 53 12.90 0.24 7.30
CA TRP A 53 13.17 1.10 8.45
C TRP A 53 12.70 0.46 9.75
N VAL A 54 11.42 0.06 9.81
CA VAL A 54 10.78 -0.49 11.02
C VAL A 54 11.41 -1.83 11.43
N GLY A 55 11.88 -2.62 10.45
CA GLY A 55 12.60 -3.86 10.71
C GLY A 55 13.99 -3.67 11.34
N SER A 56 14.53 -2.44 11.35
CA SER A 56 15.83 -2.12 11.93
C SER A 56 15.68 -1.46 13.30
N LEU A 57 15.73 -2.24 14.38
CA LEU A 57 15.64 -1.72 15.75
C LEU A 57 16.72 -0.67 16.07
N ARG A 58 17.92 -0.81 15.48
CA ARG A 58 19.01 0.15 15.62
C ARG A 58 18.70 1.51 14.97
N LEU A 59 17.93 1.51 13.89
CA LEU A 59 17.47 2.75 13.27
C LEU A 59 16.31 3.33 14.09
N MET A 60 15.35 2.48 14.47
CA MET A 60 14.18 2.89 15.25
C MET A 60 14.54 3.49 16.61
N SER A 61 15.61 3.00 17.25
CA SER A 61 16.11 3.55 18.53
C SER A 61 16.69 4.96 18.44
N ARG A 62 16.83 5.52 17.24
CA ARG A 62 17.31 6.90 17.03
C ARG A 62 16.19 7.94 17.09
N PHE A 63 14.94 7.50 17.02
CA PHE A 63 13.77 8.36 17.10
C PHE A 63 13.26 8.40 18.54
N THR A 64 12.71 9.55 18.92
CA THR A 64 11.98 9.71 20.18
C THR A 64 10.64 8.99 20.14
N GLU A 65 10.05 8.77 21.31
CA GLU A 65 8.72 8.15 21.39
C GLU A 65 7.65 8.98 20.67
N ASP A 66 7.71 10.31 20.77
CA ASP A 66 6.75 11.21 20.11
C ASP A 66 6.87 11.13 18.58
N GLU A 67 8.09 11.11 18.04
CA GLU A 67 8.32 10.91 16.59
C GLU A 67 7.78 9.57 16.12
N LEU A 68 8.02 8.50 16.89
CA LEU A 68 7.50 7.16 16.57
C LEU A 68 5.97 7.13 16.58
N ARG A 69 5.32 7.78 17.55
CA ARG A 69 3.86 7.90 17.63
C ARG A 69 3.28 8.68 16.45
N GLU A 70 3.92 9.77 16.06
CA GLU A 70 3.50 10.55 14.90
C GLU A 70 3.60 9.75 13.60
N MET A 71 4.72 9.03 13.42
CA MET A 71 4.95 8.15 12.26
C MET A 71 3.95 6.99 12.22
N GLU A 72 3.71 6.34 13.37
CA GLU A 72 2.76 5.24 13.54
C GLU A 72 1.33 5.68 13.21
N ALA A 73 0.86 6.77 13.80
CA ALA A 73 -0.50 7.28 13.59
C ALA A 73 -0.81 7.51 12.10
N ARG A 74 0.14 8.08 11.35
CA ARG A 74 -0.03 8.29 9.90
C ARG A 74 -0.05 6.98 9.12
N LEU A 75 0.88 6.06 9.39
CA LEU A 75 0.94 4.77 8.70
C LEU A 75 -0.32 3.93 8.94
N VAL A 76 -0.79 3.90 10.18
CA VAL A 76 -2.03 3.20 10.56
C VAL A 76 -3.22 3.78 9.82
N LYS A 77 -3.35 5.12 9.76
CA LYS A 77 -4.44 5.78 9.03
C LYS A 77 -4.44 5.42 7.54
N ILE A 78 -3.30 5.49 6.87
CA ILE A 78 -3.16 5.14 5.45
C ILE A 78 -3.54 3.67 5.22
N ALA A 79 -3.06 2.76 6.08
CA ALA A 79 -3.38 1.34 5.99
C ALA A 79 -4.88 1.09 6.16
N GLN A 80 -5.52 1.74 7.14
CA GLN A 80 -6.96 1.62 7.37
C GLN A 80 -7.78 2.13 6.18
N GLU A 81 -7.44 3.29 5.61
CA GLU A 81 -8.12 3.85 4.44
C GLU A 81 -7.99 2.93 3.21
N CYS A 82 -6.79 2.41 2.96
CA CYS A 82 -6.52 1.47 1.88
C CYS A 82 -7.34 0.18 2.02
N VAL A 83 -7.33 -0.45 3.21
CA VAL A 83 -8.08 -1.68 3.47
C VAL A 83 -9.59 -1.46 3.37
N LYS A 84 -10.10 -0.33 3.89
CA LYS A 84 -11.53 0.03 3.75
C LYS A 84 -11.93 0.15 2.28
N HIS A 85 -11.11 0.81 1.47
CA HIS A 85 -11.36 0.96 0.04
C HIS A 85 -11.34 -0.38 -0.70
N ASP A 86 -10.34 -1.23 -0.44
CA ASP A 86 -10.23 -2.58 -1.02
C ASP A 86 -11.47 -3.43 -0.73
N ILE A 87 -11.92 -3.44 0.53
CA ILE A 87 -13.14 -4.16 0.95
C ILE A 87 -14.35 -3.65 0.16
N ALA A 88 -14.55 -2.33 0.11
CA ALA A 88 -15.71 -1.73 -0.56
C ALA A 88 -15.73 -2.06 -2.06
N VAL A 89 -14.61 -1.88 -2.76
CA VAL A 89 -14.51 -2.15 -4.20
C VAL A 89 -14.69 -3.64 -4.50
N THR A 90 -14.07 -4.51 -3.70
CA THR A 90 -14.20 -5.97 -3.86
C THR A 90 -15.63 -6.43 -3.64
N GLN A 91 -16.34 -5.89 -2.64
CA GLN A 91 -17.75 -6.19 -2.40
C GLN A 91 -18.63 -5.75 -3.56
N GLN A 92 -18.42 -4.53 -4.08
CA GLN A 92 -19.17 -3.97 -5.21
C GLN A 92 -18.99 -4.80 -6.49
N HIS A 93 -17.79 -5.33 -6.72
CA HIS A 93 -17.42 -6.01 -7.97
C HIS A 93 -17.29 -7.54 -7.84
N LYS A 94 -17.77 -8.14 -6.74
CA LYS A 94 -17.64 -9.58 -6.44
C LYS A 94 -18.11 -10.52 -7.55
N GLY A 95 -19.07 -10.12 -8.39
CA GLY A 95 -19.54 -10.90 -9.54
C GLY A 95 -18.62 -10.85 -10.77
N LYS A 96 -17.65 -9.94 -10.79
CA LYS A 96 -16.68 -9.72 -11.88
C LYS A 96 -15.27 -10.20 -11.53
N ILE A 97 -14.98 -10.45 -10.25
CA ILE A 97 -13.66 -10.90 -9.77
C ILE A 97 -13.69 -12.44 -9.62
N PRO A 98 -13.01 -13.21 -10.47
CA PRO A 98 -13.05 -14.67 -10.41
C PRO A 98 -12.34 -15.17 -9.14
N ARG A 99 -13.10 -15.82 -8.25
CA ARG A 99 -12.80 -16.82 -7.19
C ARG A 99 -11.46 -16.81 -6.39
N ILE A 100 -10.51 -15.90 -6.57
CA ILE A 100 -9.30 -15.77 -5.73
C ILE A 100 -9.69 -15.35 -4.29
N ALA A 101 -10.77 -14.59 -4.14
CA ALA A 101 -11.40 -14.28 -2.85
C ALA A 101 -11.95 -15.51 -2.11
N ALA A 102 -12.35 -16.59 -2.82
CA ALA A 102 -12.84 -17.81 -2.18
C ALA A 102 -11.70 -18.68 -1.62
N VAL A 103 -10.49 -18.56 -2.18
CA VAL A 103 -9.30 -19.29 -1.73
C VAL A 103 -8.72 -18.67 -0.44
N ARG A 104 -8.75 -17.34 -0.29
CA ARG A 104 -8.35 -16.66 0.96
C ARG A 104 -9.30 -17.01 2.13
N ARG A 105 -10.63 -16.90 1.93
CA ARG A 105 -11.63 -17.27 2.97
C ARG A 105 -11.49 -18.70 3.50
N ARG A 106 -11.15 -19.67 2.64
CA ARG A 106 -10.89 -21.07 3.06
C ARG A 106 -9.62 -21.21 3.90
N ARG A 107 -8.63 -20.34 3.71
CA ARG A 107 -7.36 -20.37 4.45
C ARG A 107 -7.52 -19.79 5.86
N ASP A 108 -8.31 -18.73 5.97
CA ASP A 108 -8.58 -18.07 7.26
C ASP A 108 -9.52 -18.91 8.15
N LEU A 109 -10.57 -19.52 7.57
CA LEU A 109 -11.44 -20.47 8.29
C LEU A 109 -10.69 -21.73 8.79
N ARG A 110 -9.62 -22.14 8.12
CA ARG A 110 -8.77 -23.26 8.57
C ARG A 110 -7.79 -22.87 9.67
N ARG A 111 -7.45 -21.59 9.79
CA ARG A 111 -6.61 -21.06 10.89
C ARG A 111 -7.43 -20.90 12.17
N ASP A 112 -8.67 -20.40 12.07
CA ASP A 112 -9.54 -20.25 13.25
C ASP A 112 -10.03 -21.59 13.82
N GLN A 113 -10.09 -22.65 13.01
CA GLN A 113 -10.39 -24.02 13.47
C GLN A 113 -9.16 -24.78 13.97
N GLY A 114 -7.97 -24.19 13.92
CA GLY A 114 -6.70 -24.82 14.32
C GLY A 114 -6.30 -24.59 15.78
N HIS A 115 -7.15 -23.96 16.59
CA HIS A 115 -6.95 -23.78 18.04
C HIS A 115 -7.99 -24.56 18.86
N ILE A 116 -8.21 -25.82 18.52
CA ILE A 116 -8.74 -26.83 19.46
C ILE A 116 -8.02 -28.14 19.17
N VAL A 117 -6.80 -28.29 19.70
CA VAL A 117 -6.25 -29.45 20.44
C VAL A 117 -4.97 -28.97 21.12
#